data_AF-A0A0H4T4S1-F1
#
_entry.id   AF-A0A0H4T4S1-F1
#
_cell.length_a   1.000
_cell.length_b   1.000
_cell.length_c   1.000
_cell.angle_alpha   90.00
_cell.angle_beta   90.00
_cell.angle_gamma   90.00
#
_symmetry.space_group_name_H-M   'P 1'
#
loop_
_entity.id
_entity.type
_entity.pdbx_description
1 polymer ?
#
loop_
_entity_poly.entity_id
_entity_poly.type
_entity_poly.pdbx_seq_one_letter_code
_entity_poly.pdbx_strand_id
1 'polypeptide(L)'
;MGRRLRLVDGEVVTKYVFPFVDGEWRVPFAIVDILGRGPTVLAAPIEPEGADLRSALAIPLEAFLGLAHFDLWWVFRGIPELERPWVNAVISTNIAQPFTRDGVRYKIHDLAFPPGVRELTAVRVKDEVFHPREFRKGELDLLGLRRASP
;
A
#
# COMPACT_ATOMS: atom_id res chain seq x y z
N MET A 1 2.01 11.80 -3.44
CA MET A 1 2.22 13.20 -3.01
C MET A 1 1.18 13.52 -1.94
N GLY A 2 1.56 14.32 -0.92
CA GLY A 2 0.99 14.28 0.44
C GLY A 2 -0.53 14.39 0.56
N ARG A 3 -1.12 13.48 1.37
CA ARG A 3 -2.51 13.59 1.82
C ARG A 3 -2.54 14.24 3.19
N ARG A 4 -3.47 15.17 3.37
CA ARG A 4 -3.81 15.71 4.69
C ARG A 4 -4.64 14.67 5.40
N LEU A 5 -4.13 14.14 6.51
CA LEU A 5 -4.88 13.25 7.38
C LEU A 5 -5.43 14.06 8.54
N ARG A 6 -6.75 14.03 8.70
CA ARG A 6 -7.40 14.51 9.90
C ARG A 6 -7.27 13.43 10.97
N LEU A 7 -6.66 13.76 12.08
CA LEU A 7 -6.57 12.92 13.27
C LEU A 7 -7.52 13.47 14.33
N VAL A 8 -7.81 12.65 15.34
CA VAL A 8 -8.68 13.03 16.47
C VAL A 8 -8.13 14.28 17.19
N ASP A 9 -6.81 14.45 17.23
CA ASP A 9 -6.13 15.53 17.96
C ASP A 9 -5.53 16.64 17.07
N GLY A 10 -5.74 16.60 15.75
CA GLY A 10 -5.18 17.61 14.83
C GLY A 10 -5.01 17.16 13.37
N GLU A 11 -4.44 18.00 12.52
CA GLU A 11 -4.16 17.67 11.12
C GLU A 11 -2.67 17.34 10.93
N VAL A 12 -2.36 16.23 10.25
CA VAL A 12 -0.98 15.84 9.95
C VAL A 12 -0.77 15.76 8.44
N VAL A 13 0.36 16.33 7.99
CA VAL A 13 0.81 16.23 6.60
C VAL A 13 1.64 14.96 6.43
N THR A 14 1.10 14.01 5.65
CA THR A 14 1.87 12.82 5.25
C THR A 14 2.73 13.13 4.04
N LYS A 15 3.95 12.58 4.04
CA LYS A 15 4.80 12.55 2.85
C LYS A 15 4.32 11.45 1.90
N TYR A 16 4.07 10.26 2.46
CA TYR A 16 3.55 9.09 1.75
C TYR A 16 2.48 8.37 2.57
N VAL A 17 1.54 7.75 1.86
CA VAL A 17 0.51 6.85 2.41
C VAL A 17 0.61 5.56 1.62
N PHE A 18 0.76 4.44 2.32
CA PHE A 18 0.97 3.11 1.77
C PHE A 18 -0.21 2.21 2.15
N PRO A 19 -1.31 2.19 1.37
CA PRO A 19 -2.42 1.30 1.62
C PRO A 19 -2.01 -0.16 1.37
N PHE A 20 -2.34 -1.04 2.31
CA PHE A 20 -2.26 -2.48 2.11
C PHE A 20 -3.64 -2.99 1.71
N VAL A 21 -3.68 -3.90 0.75
CA VAL A 21 -4.90 -4.35 0.09
C VAL A 21 -4.98 -5.87 0.18
N ASP A 22 -6.11 -6.42 0.61
CA ASP A 22 -6.33 -7.87 0.65
C ASP A 22 -6.78 -8.44 -0.71
N GLY A 23 -6.94 -9.77 -0.79
CA GLY A 23 -7.43 -10.45 -2.00
C GLY A 23 -8.83 -10.02 -2.43
N GLU A 24 -9.62 -9.47 -1.51
CA GLU A 24 -10.96 -8.92 -1.76
C GLU A 24 -10.94 -7.42 -2.10
N TRP A 25 -9.75 -6.86 -2.31
CA TRP A 25 -9.52 -5.45 -2.63
C TRP A 25 -9.91 -4.48 -1.50
N ARG A 26 -10.02 -4.96 -0.26
CA ARG A 26 -10.27 -4.13 0.92
C ARG A 26 -8.95 -3.64 1.49
N VAL A 27 -8.99 -2.48 2.14
CA VAL A 27 -7.84 -1.88 2.80
C VAL A 27 -7.98 -2.06 4.31
N PRO A 28 -7.31 -3.05 4.93
CA PRO A 28 -7.34 -3.20 6.39
C PRO A 28 -6.55 -2.12 7.13
N PHE A 29 -5.45 -1.63 6.53
CA PHE A 29 -4.66 -0.53 7.08
C PHE A 29 -3.80 0.12 6.00
N ALA A 30 -3.31 1.32 6.31
CA ALA A 30 -2.23 1.96 5.58
C ALA A 30 -1.07 2.28 6.51
N ILE A 31 0.14 2.27 5.99
CA ILE A 31 1.30 2.83 6.71
C ILE A 31 1.53 4.23 6.17
N VAL A 32 1.82 5.18 7.05
CA VAL A 32 2.04 6.57 6.71
C VAL A 32 3.45 7.00 7.11
N ASP A 33 4.12 7.66 6.17
CA ASP A 33 5.38 8.37 6.42
C ASP A 33 5.00 9.82 6.76
N ILE A 34 5.18 10.20 8.02
CA ILE A 34 4.87 11.53 8.54
C ILE A 34 6.18 12.30 8.65
N LEU A 35 6.22 13.49 8.06
CA LEU A 35 7.43 14.30 8.05
C LEU A 35 7.85 14.67 9.48
N GLY A 36 9.06 14.27 9.88
CA GLY A 36 9.60 14.51 11.22
C GLY A 36 9.12 13.54 12.31
N ARG A 37 8.42 12.45 11.95
CA ARG A 37 8.05 11.34 12.85
C ARG A 37 8.43 10.00 12.22
N GLY A 38 8.53 8.94 13.04
CA GLY A 38 8.73 7.56 12.55
C GLY A 38 7.52 7.01 11.79
N PRO A 39 7.65 5.83 11.16
CA PRO A 39 6.54 5.21 10.41
C PRO A 39 5.37 4.91 11.34
N THR A 40 4.20 5.34 10.94
CA THR A 40 2.99 5.21 11.77
C THR A 40 1.93 4.47 10.97
N VAL A 41 1.14 3.65 11.66
CA VAL A 41 0.02 2.92 11.09
C VAL A 41 -1.23 3.75 11.21
N LEU A 42 -1.91 3.83 10.09
CA LEU A 42 -3.25 4.32 9.95
C LEU A 42 -4.16 3.11 9.82
N ALA A 43 -4.97 2.82 10.85
CA ALA A 43 -6.04 1.84 10.67
C ALA A 43 -6.99 2.35 9.57
N ALA A 44 -7.33 1.47 8.62
CA ALA A 44 -8.35 1.76 7.64
C ALA A 44 -9.64 1.02 8.05
N PRO A 45 -10.82 1.59 7.83
CA PRO A 45 -11.09 2.88 7.15
C PRO A 45 -10.61 4.11 7.93
N ILE A 46 -10.25 5.19 7.20
CA ILE A 46 -10.12 6.52 7.80
C ILE A 46 -11.54 6.99 8.11
N GLU A 47 -11.90 7.06 9.39
CA GLU A 47 -13.22 7.54 9.80
C GLU A 47 -13.30 9.08 9.73
N PRO A 48 -14.50 9.65 9.48
CA PRO A 48 -14.71 11.10 9.46
C PRO A 48 -14.25 11.84 10.72
N GLU A 49 -14.31 11.15 11.87
CA GLU A 49 -13.91 11.65 13.19
C GLU A 49 -12.38 11.76 13.35
N GLY A 50 -11.62 11.28 12.36
CA GLY A 50 -10.17 11.26 12.33
C GLY A 50 -9.61 9.85 12.51
N ALA A 51 -8.32 9.69 12.24
CA ALA A 51 -7.68 8.39 12.33
C ALA A 51 -6.86 8.21 13.61
N ASP A 52 -6.91 7.01 14.19
CA ASP A 52 -6.01 6.56 15.26
C ASP A 52 -4.67 6.14 14.66
N LEU A 53 -3.61 6.81 15.08
CA LEU A 53 -2.25 6.57 14.61
C LEU A 53 -1.50 5.71 15.62
N ARG A 54 -1.11 4.51 15.21
CA ARG A 54 -0.36 3.57 16.05
C ARG A 54 1.05 3.36 15.52
N SER A 55 1.97 2.92 16.36
CA SER A 55 3.30 2.54 15.86
C SER A 55 3.19 1.44 14.81
N ALA A 56 3.95 1.55 13.72
CA ALA A 56 4.04 0.47 12.72
C ALA A 56 4.63 -0.82 13.27
N LEU A 57 5.42 -0.72 14.33
CA LEU A 57 5.98 -1.86 15.05
C LEU A 57 4.92 -2.68 15.80
N ALA A 58 3.71 -2.15 16.00
CA ALA A 58 2.62 -2.88 16.62
C ALA A 58 1.93 -3.86 15.64
N ILE A 59 2.19 -3.77 14.33
CA ILE A 59 1.67 -4.73 13.36
C ILE A 59 2.49 -6.01 13.44
N PRO A 60 1.87 -7.16 13.76
CA PRO A 60 2.57 -8.42 13.79
C PRO A 60 2.89 -8.90 12.37
N LEU A 61 3.97 -9.67 12.19
CA LEU A 61 4.47 -10.04 10.86
C LEU A 61 3.43 -10.78 10.02
N GLU A 62 2.62 -11.62 10.66
CA GLU A 62 1.55 -12.38 10.04
C GLU A 62 0.43 -11.51 9.48
N ALA A 63 0.26 -10.26 9.95
CA ALA A 63 -0.76 -9.36 9.41
C ALA A 63 -0.46 -8.93 7.97
N PHE A 64 0.80 -9.07 7.50
CA PHE A 64 1.16 -8.85 6.10
C PHE A 64 0.81 -10.05 5.20
N LEU A 65 0.49 -11.21 5.78
CA LEU A 65 0.05 -12.37 5.01
C LEU A 65 -1.28 -12.07 4.33
N GLY A 66 -1.39 -12.45 3.06
CA GLY A 66 -2.60 -12.18 2.27
C GLY A 66 -2.79 -10.71 1.89
N LEU A 67 -1.81 -9.83 2.10
CA LEU A 67 -1.86 -8.43 1.68
C LEU A 67 -0.91 -8.13 0.52
N ALA A 68 -1.27 -7.11 -0.25
CA ALA A 68 -0.48 -6.50 -1.30
C ALA A 68 -0.38 -4.98 -1.08
N HIS A 69 0.74 -4.36 -1.47
CA HIS A 69 0.86 -2.91 -1.56
C HIS A 69 1.60 -2.52 -2.84
N PHE A 70 1.29 -1.34 -3.37
CA PHE A 70 2.02 -0.74 -4.47
C PHE A 70 2.62 0.59 -4.00
N ASP A 71 3.93 0.62 -3.78
CA ASP A 71 4.73 1.84 -3.70
C ASP A 71 6.24 1.53 -3.51
N LEU A 72 7.01 2.60 -3.27
CA LEU A 72 8.42 2.72 -2.92
C LEU A 72 8.79 1.96 -1.63
N TRP A 73 8.90 0.64 -1.71
CA TRP A 73 9.35 -0.23 -0.62
C TRP A 73 10.66 0.19 0.06
N TRP A 74 11.51 0.98 -0.60
CA TRP A 74 12.78 1.46 -0.05
C TRP A 74 12.60 2.43 1.12
N VAL A 75 11.42 3.07 1.25
CA VAL A 75 11.11 3.92 2.40
C VAL A 75 11.25 3.13 3.70
N PHE A 76 10.84 1.86 3.71
CA PHE A 76 10.96 1.00 4.89
C PHE A 76 12.40 0.55 5.19
N ARG A 77 13.33 0.62 4.24
CA ARG A 77 14.76 0.29 4.49
C ARG A 77 15.51 1.39 5.24
N GLY A 78 15.04 2.63 5.14
CA GLY A 78 15.71 3.80 5.72
C GLY A 78 15.36 4.08 7.17
N ILE A 79 14.58 3.21 7.82
CA ILE A 79 14.03 3.44 9.15
C ILE A 79 14.77 2.54 10.15
N PRO A 80 15.66 3.10 10.98
CA PRO A 80 16.52 2.34 11.88
C PRO A 80 15.79 1.43 12.87
N GLU A 81 14.58 1.81 13.26
CA GLU A 81 13.77 1.11 14.26
C GLU A 81 13.06 -0.13 13.70
N LEU A 82 13.01 -0.30 12.38
CA LEU A 82 12.36 -1.46 11.76
C LEU A 82 13.35 -2.63 11.65
N GLU A 83 13.06 -3.70 12.38
CA GLU A 83 13.84 -4.92 12.29
C GLU A 83 13.73 -5.58 10.90
N ARG A 84 14.79 -6.27 10.48
CA ARG A 84 14.89 -6.91 9.16
C ARG A 84 13.71 -7.86 8.83
N PRO A 85 13.19 -8.69 9.77
CA PRO A 85 12.03 -9.54 9.48
C PRO A 85 10.79 -8.74 9.11
N TRP A 86 10.56 -7.60 9.78
CA TRP A 86 9.44 -6.71 9.52
C TRP A 86 9.57 -6.06 8.13
N VAL A 87 10.75 -5.55 7.81
CA VAL A 87 11.03 -4.97 6.49
C VAL A 87 10.84 -6.01 5.38
N ASN A 88 11.29 -7.25 5.60
CA ASN A 88 11.10 -8.34 4.64
C ASN A 88 9.61 -8.70 4.46
N ALA A 89 8.83 -8.74 5.55
CA ALA A 89 7.40 -8.99 5.48
C ALA A 89 6.70 -7.93 4.62
N VAL A 90 7.00 -6.64 4.82
CA VAL A 90 6.47 -5.57 3.96
C VAL A 90 6.92 -5.72 2.51
N ILE A 91 8.20 -5.95 2.25
CA ILE A 91 8.72 -6.12 0.87
C ILE A 91 8.01 -7.28 0.15
N SER A 92 7.67 -8.36 0.85
CA SER A 92 6.99 -9.53 0.28
C SER A 92 5.56 -9.25 -0.22
N THR A 93 4.95 -8.15 0.25
CA THR A 93 3.62 -7.71 -0.19
C THR A 93 3.69 -6.79 -1.42
N ASN A 94 4.88 -6.39 -1.89
CA ASN A 94 4.98 -5.42 -2.98
C ASN A 94 4.59 -6.02 -4.35
N ILE A 95 3.74 -5.32 -5.10
CA ILE A 95 3.26 -5.68 -6.44
C ILE A 95 3.86 -4.82 -7.57
N ALA A 96 4.90 -4.03 -7.31
CA ALA A 96 5.50 -3.11 -8.30
C ALA A 96 6.24 -3.81 -9.46
N GLN A 97 6.38 -5.14 -9.45
CA GLN A 97 7.02 -5.87 -10.53
C GLN A 97 6.14 -5.87 -11.79
N PRO A 98 6.74 -5.80 -13.00
CA PRO A 98 5.99 -6.04 -14.22
C PRO A 98 5.38 -7.44 -14.25
N PHE A 99 4.21 -7.57 -14.84
CA PHE A 99 3.51 -8.86 -15.01
C PHE A 99 2.99 -8.99 -16.44
N THR A 100 2.69 -10.22 -16.85
CA THR A 100 2.14 -10.50 -18.19
C THR A 100 0.71 -10.97 -18.06
N ARG A 101 -0.16 -10.47 -18.93
CA ARG A 101 -1.56 -10.89 -19.03
C ARG A 101 -1.98 -10.89 -20.49
N ASP A 102 -2.59 -11.97 -20.95
CA ASP A 102 -3.09 -12.12 -22.32
C ASP A 102 -2.01 -11.80 -23.38
N GLY A 103 -0.75 -12.19 -23.10
CA GLY A 103 0.41 -11.93 -23.95
C GLY A 103 0.97 -10.50 -23.89
N VAL A 104 0.33 -9.59 -23.14
CA VAL A 104 0.78 -8.21 -22.98
C VAL A 104 1.46 -8.02 -21.64
N ARG A 105 2.65 -7.42 -21.64
CA ARG A 105 3.37 -7.08 -20.42
C ARG A 105 2.93 -5.71 -19.91
N TYR A 106 2.57 -5.66 -18.64
CA TYR A 106 2.11 -4.47 -17.93
C TYR A 106 3.03 -4.13 -16.74
N LYS A 107 3.08 -2.85 -16.40
CA LYS A 107 3.67 -2.34 -15.16
C LYS A 107 2.65 -1.49 -14.41
N ILE A 108 2.47 -1.77 -13.12
CA ILE A 108 1.62 -0.94 -12.25
C ILE A 108 2.26 0.44 -12.09
N HIS A 109 1.44 1.47 -12.21
CA HIS A 109 1.83 2.85 -12.07
C HIS A 109 1.10 3.55 -10.92
N ASP A 110 -0.13 3.13 -10.60
CA ASP A 110 -0.93 3.73 -9.54
C ASP A 110 -2.04 2.78 -9.07
N LEU A 111 -2.55 3.03 -7.86
CA LEU A 111 -3.71 2.36 -7.29
C LEU A 111 -4.80 3.40 -7.02
N ALA A 112 -5.99 3.17 -7.57
CA ALA A 112 -7.11 4.09 -7.43
C ALA A 112 -7.98 3.73 -6.21
N PHE A 113 -8.14 4.69 -5.31
CA PHE A 113 -8.99 4.57 -4.12
C PHE A 113 -10.03 5.69 -4.09
N PRO A 114 -11.26 5.44 -3.61
CA PRO A 114 -12.21 6.50 -3.30
C PRO A 114 -11.73 7.32 -2.09
N PRO A 115 -12.39 8.45 -1.78
CA PRO A 115 -12.20 9.13 -0.51
C PRO A 115 -12.32 8.14 0.67
N GLY A 116 -11.45 8.27 1.67
CA GLY A 116 -11.43 7.40 2.86
C GLY A 116 -10.62 6.10 2.73
N VAL A 117 -10.15 5.72 1.52
CA VAL A 117 -9.21 4.60 1.29
C VAL A 117 -9.70 3.28 1.93
N ARG A 118 -10.99 2.96 1.75
CA ARG A 118 -11.59 1.74 2.31
C ARG A 118 -11.39 0.51 1.41
N GLU A 119 -11.41 0.74 0.11
CA GLU A 119 -11.31 -0.31 -0.90
C GLU A 119 -10.56 0.21 -2.13
N LEU A 120 -9.82 -0.70 -2.77
CA LEU A 120 -9.22 -0.46 -4.06
C LEU A 120 -10.32 -0.53 -5.13
N THR A 121 -10.32 0.43 -6.05
CA THR A 121 -11.32 0.51 -7.14
C THR A 121 -10.72 0.21 -8.50
N ALA A 122 -9.42 0.43 -8.68
CA ALA A 122 -8.70 0.05 -9.89
C ALA A 122 -7.19 -0.07 -9.66
N VAL A 123 -6.55 -0.99 -10.39
CA VAL A 123 -5.10 -1.02 -10.60
C VAL A 123 -4.80 -0.34 -11.93
N ARG A 124 -4.03 0.75 -11.90
CA ARG A 124 -3.65 1.50 -13.11
C ARG A 124 -2.29 1.01 -13.58
N VAL A 125 -2.25 0.58 -14.84
CA VAL A 125 -1.05 0.03 -15.45
C VAL A 125 -0.71 0.75 -16.76
N LYS A 126 0.51 0.52 -17.23
CA LYS A 126 0.95 0.84 -18.59
C LYS A 126 1.57 -0.39 -19.23
N ASP A 127 1.39 -0.56 -20.54
CA ASP A 127 2.13 -1.56 -21.31
C ASP A 127 3.57 -1.08 -21.64
N GLU A 128 4.34 -1.88 -22.39
CA GLU A 128 5.73 -1.55 -22.77
C GLU A 128 5.86 -0.31 -23.67
N VAL A 129 4.77 0.11 -24.33
CA VAL A 129 4.71 1.32 -25.17
C VAL A 129 3.92 2.46 -24.50
N PHE A 130 3.73 2.36 -23.18
CA PHE A 130 3.10 3.36 -22.31
C PHE A 130 1.60 3.59 -22.51
N HIS A 131 0.87 2.71 -23.20
CA HIS A 131 -0.59 2.81 -23.25
C HIS A 131 -1.20 2.49 -21.88
N PRO A 132 -2.05 3.38 -21.34
CA PRO A 132 -2.68 3.17 -20.05
C PRO A 132 -3.80 2.14 -20.13
N ARG A 133 -3.93 1.32 -19.08
CA ARG A 133 -5.07 0.43 -18.85
C ARG A 133 -5.41 0.41 -17.37
N GLU A 134 -6.67 0.16 -17.05
CA GLU A 134 -7.13 -0.11 -15.69
C GLU A 134 -7.64 -1.54 -15.58
N PHE A 135 -7.36 -2.19 -14.46
CA PHE A 135 -8.00 -3.43 -14.04
C PHE A 135 -8.88 -3.15 -12.83
N ARG A 136 -10.08 -3.72 -12.81
CA ARG A 136 -11.06 -3.67 -11.71
C ARG A 136 -11.05 -4.99 -10.94
N LYS A 137 -11.77 -5.01 -9.82
CA LYS A 137 -11.91 -6.19 -8.98
C LYS A 137 -12.47 -7.35 -9.81
N GLY A 138 -11.91 -8.55 -9.63
CA GLY A 138 -12.27 -9.74 -10.38
C GLY A 138 -11.59 -9.85 -11.75
N GLU A 139 -11.01 -8.76 -12.28
CA GLU A 139 -10.17 -8.87 -13.46
C GLU A 139 -8.79 -9.37 -13.08
N LEU A 140 -8.20 -8.95 -11.96
CA LEU A 140 -6.81 -9.23 -11.59
C LEU A 140 -6.71 -9.89 -10.22
N ASP A 141 -6.01 -11.03 -10.14
CA ASP A 141 -5.55 -11.58 -8.86
C ASP A 141 -4.39 -10.73 -8.34
N LEU A 142 -4.68 -9.88 -7.36
CA LEU A 142 -3.73 -8.92 -6.81
C LEU A 142 -2.60 -9.61 -6.03
N LEU A 143 -2.92 -10.70 -5.31
CA LEU A 143 -1.94 -11.41 -4.48
C LEU A 143 -0.98 -12.23 -5.35
N GLY A 144 -1.46 -12.74 -6.48
CA GLY A 144 -0.63 -13.37 -7.50
C GLY A 144 0.44 -12.45 -8.11
N LEU A 145 0.32 -11.14 -7.97
CA LEU A 145 1.32 -10.16 -8.45
C LEU A 145 2.44 -9.88 -7.47
N ARG A 146 2.33 -10.38 -6.24
CA ARG A 146 3.35 -10.17 -5.23
C ARG A 146 4.67 -10.75 -5.71
N ARG A 147 5.76 -10.11 -5.28
CA ARG A 147 7.09 -10.68 -5.49
C ARG A 147 7.13 -12.07 -4.87
N ALA A 148 7.51 -13.08 -5.66
CA ALA A 148 7.96 -14.35 -5.10
C ALA A 148 9.08 -14.01 -4.11
N SER A 149 8.94 -14.47 -2.86
CA SER A 149 10.00 -14.28 -1.87
C SER A 149 11.27 -14.92 -2.45
N PRO A 150 12.41 -14.22 -2.45
CA PRO A 150 13.67 -14.79 -2.88
C PRO A 150 14.06 -16.01 -2.05
#